data_AF-A0A842Q9W2-F1
#
_entry.id   AF-A0A842Q9W2-F1
#
_cell.length_a   1.000
_cell.length_b   1.000
_cell.length_c   1.000
_cell.angle_alpha   90.00
_cell.angle_beta   90.00
_cell.angle_gamma   90.00
#
_symmetry.space_group_name_H-M   'P 1'
#
loop_
_entity.id
_entity.type
_entity.pdbx_description
1 polymer ?
#
loop_
_entity_poly.entity_id
_entity_poly.type
_entity_poly.pdbx_seq_one_letter_code
_entity_poly.pdbx_strand_id
1 'polypeptide(L)'
;MALTMHDTKPIGLCLATQELLDTKRYLLNFCDGLILRGNDPQLKRKLELVKRELNTFRTKQKFLEGHKAVIVSNIDKIIGLVDRYSKVNPDKANKVKSNGKVLIQKVLNADSFDKIYQLESEFKKDITLPIYQMFTNDLKRSNIRMV
;
A
#
# COMPACT_ATOMS: atom_id res chain seq x y z
N MET A 1 18.05 12.10 18.02
CA MET A 1 16.62 11.78 18.10
C MET A 1 16.48 10.32 17.72
N ALA A 2 15.71 9.50 18.46
CA ALA A 2 15.50 8.10 18.09
C ALA A 2 14.40 8.03 17.02
N LEU A 3 14.58 7.14 16.03
CA LEU A 3 13.61 6.91 14.97
C LEU A 3 12.44 6.11 15.55
N THR A 4 11.22 6.64 15.48
CA THR A 4 10.04 5.97 16.04
C THR A 4 9.27 5.21 14.96
N MET A 5 8.51 4.20 15.37
CA MET A 5 7.54 3.51 14.50
C MET A 5 6.55 4.47 13.81
N HIS A 6 6.30 5.63 14.41
CA HIS A 6 5.45 6.65 13.82
C HIS A 6 6.09 7.36 12.63
N ASP A 7 7.42 7.42 12.57
CA ASP A 7 8.19 8.07 11.51
C ASP A 7 8.29 7.17 10.27
N THR A 8 8.30 5.84 10.46
CA THR A 8 8.33 4.86 9.35
C THR A 8 6.96 4.56 8.76
N LYS A 9 5.88 4.94 9.45
CA LYS A 9 4.49 4.64 9.07
C LYS A 9 4.12 5.02 7.62
N PRO A 10 4.53 6.19 7.08
CA PRO A 10 4.24 6.53 5.67
C PRO A 10 4.88 5.55 4.68
N ILE A 11 6.11 5.10 4.95
CA ILE A 11 6.80 4.11 4.12
C ILE A 11 6.13 2.75 4.22
N GLY A 12 5.78 2.31 5.44
CA GLY A 12 5.07 1.05 5.64
C GLY A 12 3.73 1.00 4.88
N LEU A 13 2.99 2.11 4.89
CA LEU A 13 1.75 2.24 4.12
C LEU A 13 2.00 2.22 2.61
N CYS A 14 3.08 2.85 2.10
CA CYS A 14 3.44 2.77 0.69
C CYS A 14 3.70 1.31 0.26
N LEU A 15 4.49 0.56 1.04
CA LEU A 15 4.80 -0.84 0.74
C LEU A 15 3.53 -1.71 0.74
N ALA A 16 2.69 -1.58 1.77
CA ALA A 16 1.42 -2.31 1.84
C ALA A 16 0.49 -1.96 0.66
N THR A 17 0.48 -0.70 0.22
CA THR A 17 -0.32 -0.27 -0.94
C THR A 17 0.23 -0.80 -2.26
N GLN A 18 1.55 -0.87 -2.42
CA GLN A 18 2.18 -1.49 -3.60
C GLN A 18 1.81 -2.96 -3.73
N GLU A 19 1.79 -3.71 -2.62
CA GLU A 19 1.37 -5.11 -2.64
C GLU A 19 -0.10 -5.28 -3.04
N LEU A 20 -0.98 -4.34 -2.65
CA LEU A 20 -2.39 -4.33 -3.06
C LEU A 20 -2.57 -3.94 -4.54
N LEU A 21 -1.69 -3.09 -5.06
CA LEU A 21 -1.69 -2.72 -6.48
C LEU A 21 -1.12 -3.83 -7.36
N ASP A 22 -0.20 -4.66 -6.86
CA ASP A 22 0.22 -5.89 -7.52
C ASP A 22 -0.87 -6.97 -7.42
N THR A 23 -1.96 -6.76 -8.17
CA THR A 23 -3.14 -7.64 -8.12
C THR A 23 -2.83 -9.06 -8.59
N LYS A 24 -1.82 -9.25 -9.46
CA LYS A 24 -1.35 -10.59 -9.85
C LYS A 24 -0.80 -11.34 -8.64
N ARG A 25 0.10 -10.71 -7.90
CA ARG A 25 0.66 -11.30 -6.68
C ARG A 25 -0.38 -11.43 -5.57
N TYR A 26 -1.22 -10.42 -5.38
CA TYR A 26 -2.29 -10.44 -4.37
C TYR A 26 -3.30 -11.56 -4.59
N LEU A 27 -3.76 -11.74 -5.84
CA LEU A 27 -4.77 -12.75 -6.17
C LEU A 27 -4.19 -14.17 -6.26
N LEU A 28 -2.91 -14.32 -6.64
CA LEU A 28 -2.25 -15.63 -6.69
C LEU A 28 -1.77 -16.10 -5.31
N ASN A 29 -1.28 -15.19 -4.47
CA ASN A 29 -0.65 -15.56 -3.18
C ASN A 29 -1.57 -15.43 -1.97
N PHE A 30 -2.87 -15.16 -2.18
CA PHE A 30 -3.80 -15.04 -1.06
C PHE A 30 -3.80 -16.33 -0.23
N CYS A 31 -3.40 -16.20 1.04
CA CYS A 31 -3.19 -17.31 1.99
C CYS A 31 -2.11 -18.35 1.61
N ASP A 32 -1.30 -18.13 0.57
CA ASP A 32 -0.26 -19.08 0.13
C ASP A 32 1.11 -18.86 0.77
N GLY A 33 1.42 -17.62 1.20
CA GLY A 33 2.65 -17.27 1.91
C GLY A 33 2.64 -17.58 3.41
N LEU A 34 1.61 -18.27 3.92
CA LEU A 34 1.51 -18.56 5.34
C LEU A 34 2.49 -19.69 5.70
N ILE A 35 3.54 -19.33 6.44
CA ILE A 35 4.47 -20.21 7.18
C ILE A 35 3.71 -21.29 7.99
N LEU A 36 2.42 -21.07 8.26
CA LEU A 36 1.47 -21.96 8.91
C LEU A 36 1.25 -23.31 8.19
N ARG A 37 1.65 -23.47 6.92
CA ARG A 37 1.46 -24.73 6.17
C ARG A 37 2.20 -25.93 6.78
N GLY A 38 3.25 -25.71 7.57
CA GLY A 38 4.04 -26.78 8.19
C GLY A 38 3.62 -27.15 9.62
N ASN A 39 3.16 -26.18 10.42
CA ASN A 39 3.13 -26.32 11.89
C ASN A 39 1.72 -26.38 12.51
N ASP A 40 0.64 -26.09 11.78
CA ASP A 40 -0.73 -26.19 12.30
C ASP A 40 -1.73 -26.70 11.24
N PRO A 41 -2.06 -28.01 11.26
CA PRO A 41 -3.00 -28.61 10.32
C PRO A 41 -4.44 -28.08 10.42
N GLN A 42 -4.89 -27.65 11.60
CA GLN A 42 -6.24 -27.13 11.79
C GLN A 42 -6.36 -25.74 11.18
N LEU A 43 -5.37 -24.88 11.43
CA LEU A 43 -5.32 -23.55 10.86
C LEU A 43 -5.17 -23.61 9.34
N LYS A 44 -4.35 -24.54 8.83
CA LYS A 44 -4.25 -24.83 7.38
C LYS A 44 -5.61 -25.13 6.76
N ARG A 45 -6.41 -26.04 7.35
CA ARG A 45 -7.76 -26.36 6.85
C ARG A 45 -8.68 -25.13 6.83
N LYS A 46 -8.69 -24.32 7.88
CA LYS A 46 -9.49 -23.09 7.94
C LYS A 46 -9.10 -22.11 6.82
N LEU A 47 -7.80 -21.93 6.60
CA LEU A 47 -7.27 -21.05 5.56
C LEU A 47 -7.59 -21.56 4.14
N GLU A 48 -7.53 -22.86 3.91
CA GLU A 48 -7.92 -23.47 2.63
C GLU A 48 -9.40 -23.23 2.31
N LEU A 49 -10.29 -23.31 3.31
CA LEU A 49 -11.72 -23.00 3.15
C LEU A 49 -11.94 -21.54 2.79
N VAL A 50 -11.33 -20.62 3.54
CA VAL A 50 -11.39 -19.17 3.26
C VAL A 50 -10.86 -18.86 1.86
N LYS A 51 -9.76 -19.50 1.44
CA LYS A 51 -9.20 -19.33 0.09
C LYS A 51 -10.18 -19.79 -0.99
N ARG A 52 -10.81 -20.96 -0.81
CA ARG A 52 -11.82 -21.45 -1.76
C ARG A 52 -12.99 -20.49 -1.87
N GLU A 53 -13.52 -20.00 -0.75
CA GLU A 53 -14.59 -19.02 -0.75
C GLU A 53 -14.16 -17.75 -1.49
N LEU A 54 -13.03 -17.15 -1.15
CA LEU A 54 -12.54 -15.93 -1.80
C LEU A 54 -12.33 -16.09 -3.31
N ASN A 55 -11.85 -17.24 -3.76
CA ASN A 55 -11.76 -17.54 -5.20
C ASN A 55 -13.13 -17.55 -5.89
N THR A 56 -14.20 -17.96 -5.22
CA THR A 56 -15.58 -17.86 -5.76
C THR A 56 -16.12 -16.42 -5.78
N PHE A 57 -15.59 -15.54 -4.93
CA PHE A 57 -15.97 -14.13 -4.89
C PHE A 57 -15.13 -13.23 -5.79
N ARG A 58 -13.95 -13.69 -6.25
CA ARG A 58 -13.01 -12.91 -7.07
C ARG A 58 -13.63 -12.32 -8.34
N THR A 59 -14.60 -13.01 -8.94
CA THR A 59 -15.32 -12.57 -10.14
C THR A 59 -16.49 -11.64 -9.84
N LYS A 60 -16.85 -11.44 -8.57
CA LYS A 60 -17.96 -10.57 -8.18
C LYS A 60 -17.48 -9.13 -8.06
N GLN A 61 -18.25 -8.20 -8.64
CA GLN A 61 -17.96 -6.76 -8.58
C GLN A 61 -17.74 -6.25 -7.14
N LYS A 62 -18.51 -6.74 -6.17
CA LYS A 62 -18.37 -6.35 -4.76
C LYS A 62 -16.97 -6.60 -4.19
N PHE A 63 -16.28 -7.64 -4.64
CA PHE A 63 -14.91 -7.94 -4.20
C PHE A 63 -13.92 -6.91 -4.73
N LEU A 64 -14.06 -6.52 -6.01
CA LEU A 64 -13.28 -5.43 -6.61
C LEU A 64 -13.54 -4.09 -5.88
N GLU A 65 -14.79 -3.76 -5.57
CA GLU A 65 -15.12 -2.54 -4.83
C GLU A 65 -14.52 -2.53 -3.42
N GLY A 66 -14.55 -3.66 -2.71
CA GLY A 66 -13.86 -3.81 -1.42
C GLY A 66 -12.35 -3.61 -1.54
N HIS A 67 -11.72 -4.17 -2.57
CA HIS A 67 -10.29 -4.01 -2.84
C HIS A 67 -9.91 -2.55 -3.10
N LYS A 68 -10.70 -1.85 -3.93
CA LYS A 68 -10.53 -0.42 -4.19
C LYS A 68 -10.63 0.40 -2.90
N ALA A 69 -11.61 0.10 -2.04
CA ALA A 69 -11.81 0.83 -0.80
C ALA A 69 -10.58 0.76 0.13
N VAL A 70 -9.93 -0.41 0.21
CA VAL A 70 -8.69 -0.57 1.00
C VAL A 70 -7.55 0.24 0.39
N ILE A 71 -7.35 0.18 -0.93
CA ILE A 71 -6.32 0.98 -1.62
C ILE A 71 -6.54 2.47 -1.38
N VAL A 72 -7.77 2.96 -1.60
CA VAL A 72 -8.13 4.38 -1.41
C VAL A 72 -7.89 4.81 0.04
N SER A 73 -8.29 3.99 1.02
CA SER A 73 -8.04 4.27 2.44
C SER A 73 -6.55 4.41 2.74
N ASN A 74 -5.69 3.58 2.14
CA ASN A 74 -4.26 3.68 2.35
C ASN A 74 -3.67 4.92 1.68
N ILE A 75 -4.07 5.23 0.44
CA ILE A 75 -3.60 6.44 -0.26
C ILE A 75 -4.01 7.69 0.52
N ASP A 76 -5.25 7.77 1.02
CA ASP A 76 -5.71 8.89 1.83
C ASP A 76 -4.89 9.08 3.12
N LYS A 77 -4.62 7.98 3.84
CA LYS A 77 -3.72 8.01 5.02
C LYS A 77 -2.31 8.47 4.66
N ILE A 78 -1.77 8.03 3.53
CA ILE A 78 -0.45 8.46 3.05
C ILE A 78 -0.42 9.97 2.81
N ILE A 79 -1.43 10.51 2.11
CA ILE A 79 -1.59 11.95 1.85
C ILE A 79 -1.65 12.72 3.17
N GLY A 80 -2.44 12.25 4.14
CA GLY A 80 -2.56 12.89 5.46
C GLY A 80 -1.27 12.84 6.30
N LEU A 81 -0.43 11.83 6.10
CA LEU A 81 0.83 11.71 6.83
C LEU A 81 2.00 12.45 6.17
N VAL A 82 1.91 12.74 4.87
CA VAL A 82 2.93 13.48 4.12
C VAL A 82 3.15 14.90 4.66
N ASP A 83 2.15 15.47 5.34
CA ASP A 83 2.27 16.77 6.00
C ASP A 83 3.39 16.83 7.04
N ARG A 84 3.81 15.69 7.60
CA ARG A 84 4.94 15.62 8.52
C ARG A 84 6.25 16.06 7.88
N TYR A 85 6.39 15.85 6.58
CA TYR A 85 7.58 16.23 5.80
C TYR A 85 7.46 17.61 5.13
N SER A 86 6.29 18.27 5.24
CA SER A 86 6.01 19.54 4.57
C SER A 86 6.92 20.68 5.03
N LYS A 87 7.41 20.64 6.27
CA LYS A 87 8.39 21.61 6.79
C LYS A 87 9.74 21.57 6.07
N VAL A 88 10.07 20.43 5.46
CA VAL A 88 11.36 20.21 4.77
C VAL A 88 11.20 20.31 3.26
N ASN A 89 10.10 19.80 2.71
CA ASN A 89 9.85 19.78 1.27
C ASN A 89 8.38 20.09 0.96
N PRO A 90 7.92 21.35 1.11
CA PRO A 90 6.51 21.71 0.93
C PRO A 90 6.01 21.41 -0.48
N ASP A 91 6.81 21.73 -1.51
CA ASP A 91 6.42 21.50 -2.91
C ASP A 91 6.30 20.02 -3.25
N LYS A 92 7.25 19.19 -2.77
CA LYS A 92 7.17 17.73 -2.97
C LYS A 92 5.98 17.14 -2.21
N ALA A 93 5.73 17.59 -0.99
CA ALA A 93 4.57 17.15 -0.21
C ALA A 93 3.26 17.47 -0.95
N ASN A 94 3.09 18.72 -1.42
CA ASN A 94 1.91 19.13 -2.20
C ASN A 94 1.76 18.33 -3.51
N LYS A 95 2.86 18.06 -4.21
CA LYS A 95 2.84 17.23 -5.41
C LYS A 95 2.37 15.80 -5.11
N VAL A 96 2.87 15.19 -4.04
CA VAL A 96 2.42 13.85 -3.61
C VAL A 96 0.93 13.85 -3.26
N LYS A 97 0.44 14.89 -2.57
CA LYS A 97 -0.99 15.02 -2.27
C LYS A 97 -1.85 15.12 -3.54
N SER A 98 -1.42 15.94 -4.50
CA SER A 98 -2.11 16.09 -5.78
C SER A 98 -2.14 14.78 -6.56
N ASN A 99 -0.96 14.14 -6.73
CA ASN A 99 -0.83 12.85 -7.37
C ASN A 99 -1.68 11.77 -6.68
N GLY A 100 -1.71 11.78 -5.34
CA GLY A 100 -2.49 10.82 -4.56
C GLY A 100 -3.99 10.94 -4.81
N LYS A 101 -4.52 12.17 -4.90
CA LYS A 101 -5.93 12.42 -5.27
C LYS A 101 -6.25 11.92 -6.67
N VAL A 102 -5.35 12.14 -7.64
CA VAL A 102 -5.50 11.63 -9.01
C VAL A 102 -5.52 10.09 -9.02
N LEU A 103 -4.63 9.45 -8.26
CA LEU A 103 -4.59 7.99 -8.14
C LEU A 103 -5.85 7.43 -7.48
N ILE A 104 -6.38 8.06 -6.43
CA ILE A 104 -7.67 7.67 -5.82
C ILE A 104 -8.77 7.67 -6.88
N GLN A 105 -8.85 8.74 -7.69
CA GLN A 105 -9.85 8.82 -8.76
C GLN A 105 -9.68 7.70 -9.79
N LYS A 106 -8.44 7.38 -10.18
CA LYS A 106 -8.15 6.27 -11.10
C LYS A 106 -8.53 4.91 -10.51
N VAL A 107 -8.26 4.68 -9.22
CA VAL A 107 -8.62 3.43 -8.52
C VAL A 107 -10.14 3.25 -8.46
N LEU A 108 -10.88 4.31 -8.10
CA LEU A 108 -12.35 4.26 -8.04
C LEU A 108 -12.97 3.92 -9.40
N ASN A 109 -12.43 4.48 -10.49
CA ASN A 109 -12.92 4.26 -11.85
C ASN A 109 -12.41 2.98 -12.52
N ALA A 110 -11.49 2.22 -11.90
CA ALA A 110 -11.00 0.98 -12.47
C ALA A 110 -12.12 -0.08 -12.51
N ASP A 111 -12.41 -0.67 -13.66
CA ASP A 111 -13.45 -1.71 -13.80
C ASP A 111 -12.90 -3.14 -13.61
N SER A 112 -11.60 -3.28 -13.40
CA SER A 112 -10.92 -4.57 -13.39
C SER A 112 -9.63 -4.53 -12.56
N PHE A 113 -9.21 -5.69 -12.08
CA PHE A 113 -7.94 -5.86 -11.37
C PHE A 113 -6.72 -5.56 -12.24
N ASP A 114 -6.82 -5.74 -13.56
CA ASP A 114 -5.75 -5.41 -14.51
C ASP A 114 -5.56 -3.89 -14.63
N LYS A 115 -6.66 -3.11 -14.66
CA LYS A 115 -6.56 -1.65 -14.60
C LYS A 115 -5.95 -1.17 -13.28
N ILE A 116 -6.26 -1.82 -12.15
CA ILE A 116 -5.61 -1.53 -10.87
C ILE A 116 -4.11 -1.84 -10.93
N TYR A 117 -3.72 -2.99 -11.51
CA TYR A 117 -2.32 -3.39 -11.66
C TYR A 117 -1.48 -2.38 -12.44
N GLN A 118 -2.04 -1.79 -13.50
CA GLN A 118 -1.36 -0.76 -14.29
C GLN A 118 -0.98 0.48 -13.47
N LEU A 119 -1.72 0.77 -12.38
CA LEU A 119 -1.46 1.90 -11.50
C LEU A 119 -0.29 1.67 -10.54
N GLU A 120 0.24 0.45 -10.40
CA GLU A 120 1.37 0.16 -9.50
C GLU A 120 2.59 1.02 -9.85
N SER A 121 2.94 1.04 -11.14
CA SER A 121 4.12 1.77 -11.64
C SER A 121 3.99 3.29 -11.40
N GLU A 122 2.79 3.83 -11.60
CA GLU A 122 2.46 5.23 -11.36
C GLU A 122 2.54 5.54 -9.86
N PHE A 123 1.92 4.72 -9.01
CA PHE A 123 1.99 4.86 -7.56
C PHE A 123 3.43 4.83 -7.04
N LYS A 124 4.26 3.92 -7.57
CA LYS A 124 5.68 3.84 -7.20
C LYS A 124 6.44 5.11 -7.55
N LYS A 125 6.27 5.59 -8.78
CA LYS A 125 6.96 6.78 -9.31
C LYS A 125 6.50 8.06 -8.62
N ASP A 126 5.19 8.23 -8.47
CA ASP A 126 4.58 9.51 -8.14
C ASP A 126 4.26 9.68 -6.65
N ILE A 127 4.27 8.58 -5.88
CA ILE A 127 3.99 8.58 -4.43
C ILE A 127 5.16 7.96 -3.64
N THR A 128 5.47 6.69 -3.90
CA THR A 128 6.40 5.92 -3.03
C THR A 128 7.82 6.48 -3.04
N LEU A 129 8.41 6.67 -4.22
CA LEU A 129 9.75 7.21 -4.35
C LEU A 129 9.89 8.63 -3.76
N PRO A 130 8.97 9.58 -4.06
CA PRO A 130 8.98 10.89 -3.41
C PRO A 130 8.91 10.82 -1.88
N ILE A 131 8.06 9.96 -1.30
CA ILE A 131 7.96 9.80 0.15
C ILE A 131 9.26 9.28 0.74
N TYR A 132 9.88 8.28 0.10
CA TYR A 132 11.16 7.74 0.54
C TYR A 132 12.27 8.81 0.50
N GLN A 133 12.29 9.66 -0.54
CA GLN A 133 13.21 10.79 -0.63
C GLN A 133 12.98 11.83 0.47
N MET A 134 11.71 12.15 0.76
CA MET A 134 11.37 13.09 1.83
C MET A 134 11.79 12.56 3.20
N PHE A 135 11.52 11.29 3.47
CA PHE A 135 11.92 10.61 4.70
C PHE A 135 13.44 10.56 4.87
N THR A 136 14.18 10.13 3.85
CA THR A 136 15.65 10.05 3.91
C THR A 136 16.29 11.43 4.10
N ASN A 137 15.75 12.49 3.49
CA ASN A 137 16.21 13.86 3.71
C ASN A 137 15.94 14.33 5.14
N ASP A 138 14.78 14.01 5.70
CA ASP A 138 14.43 14.34 7.08
C ASP A 138 15.34 13.63 8.09
N LEU A 139 15.65 12.35 7.86
CA LEU A 139 16.60 11.58 8.67
C LEU A 139 18.02 12.16 8.65
N LYS A 140 18.54 12.47 7.45
CA LYS A 140 19.88 13.06 7.29
C LYS A 140 20.01 14.38 8.06
N ARG A 141 18.97 15.22 8.02
CA ARG A 141 18.95 16.51 8.73
C ARG A 141 18.84 16.33 10.25
N SER A 142 18.15 15.28 10.70
CA SER A 142 17.94 15.01 12.11
C SER A 142 19.16 14.38 12.82
N ASN A 143 20.30 14.21 12.13
CA ASN A 143 21.54 13.59 12.64
C ASN A 143 21.29 12.26 13.36
N ILE A 144 20.29 11.49 12.91
CA ILE A 144 19.97 10.19 13.49
C ILE A 144 21.01 9.20 12.96
N ARG A 145 21.97 8.80 13.80
CA ARG A 145 22.83 7.65 13.51
C ARG A 145 21.96 6.41 13.48
N MET A 146 21.87 5.74 12.33
CA MET A 146 21.37 4.37 12.28
C MET A 146 22.40 3.51 13.01
N VAL A 147 22.00 2.92 14.14
CA VAL A 147 22.78 1.93 14.89
C VAL A 147 22.35 0.55 14.41
#